data_AF-A0A2I9DRL9-F1
#
_entry.id   AF-A0A2I9DRL9-F1
#
_cell.length_a   1.000
_cell.length_b   1.000
_cell.length_c   1.000
_cell.angle_alpha   90.00
_cell.angle_beta   90.00
_cell.angle_gamma   90.00
#
_symmetry.space_group_name_H-M   'P 1'
#
loop_
_entity.id
_entity.type
_entity.pdbx_description
1 polymer ?
#
loop_
_entity_poly.entity_id
_entity_poly.type
_entity_poly.pdbx_seq_one_letter_code
_entity_poly.pdbx_strand_id
1 'polypeptide(L)'
;MTDFLDGMKLPQGNEQEELEQLSKDKLRPLFDLRKFQIREEIYRDKGIDLDIELKYNGKHTNFRFIIQLKATDSIEANSDGSYSKSIDTANIQYLLNSGKPSYYILYHKKSEEFYYSNMSDFLKTMESKTKAWDAQLTNTLRFKSKVNKEVLEGIYQGVLIYGKNFRKLNEKIALSTKDNFGKISITDKKLNFYSENEIRDKLEQFGLGLINEGNSKLVINGSNIISKSVYSKRPKFNLVLAIAHYNTGNMLSALANLKETGKYLEKLDKEDLSLHQYFTAAVKYSLGLLDSQEYAEVMDSIEESSFIQYYIEIDKLGRKHTDSLDNYSLQAYKRESDKILDKQDVPNTIINLANTEYYKYWSLDLNIRSLQNSMLLSKEVYNQHVIDAGQEILNQLDAIQSFHETTVKKIIEDKDYFNYWLLDTHRINYHFESFLIDVDIPLQSLPLF
;
A
#
# COMPACT_ATOMS: atom_id res chain seq x y z
N MET A 1 39.55 53.75 46.85
CA MET A 1 38.96 54.70 45.89
C MET A 1 37.68 54.05 45.39
N THR A 2 36.52 54.65 45.67
CA THR A 2 35.25 54.27 45.02
C THR A 2 35.33 54.71 43.57
N ASP A 3 34.95 53.83 42.65
CA ASP A 3 35.00 54.10 41.21
C ASP A 3 33.95 55.19 40.88
N PHE A 4 34.23 56.08 39.91
CA PHE A 4 33.30 57.15 39.56
C PHE A 4 31.96 56.59 39.02
N LEU A 5 31.97 55.35 38.54
CA LEU A 5 30.79 54.61 38.10
C LEU A 5 29.85 54.25 39.26
N ASP A 6 30.38 54.04 40.48
CA ASP A 6 29.60 53.65 41.66
C ASP A 6 28.60 54.75 42.10
N GLY A 7 28.82 56.01 41.67
CA GLY A 7 27.95 57.14 41.94
C GLY A 7 26.92 57.47 40.84
N MET A 8 26.96 56.77 39.69
CA MET A 8 26.08 57.06 38.55
C MET A 8 24.78 56.24 38.61
N LYS A 9 23.64 56.88 38.35
CA LYS A 9 22.35 56.19 38.14
C LYS A 9 22.24 55.72 36.68
N LEU A 10 22.93 54.63 36.35
CA LEU A 10 22.83 53.99 35.05
C LEU A 10 21.64 53.03 35.00
N PRO A 11 21.02 52.81 33.82
CA PRO A 11 20.01 51.78 33.68
C PRO A 11 20.62 50.42 34.01
N GLN A 12 19.94 49.67 34.88
CA GLN A 12 20.34 48.33 35.26
C GLN A 12 20.05 47.38 34.10
N GLY A 13 21.01 46.50 33.79
CA GLY A 13 20.81 45.43 32.81
C GLY A 13 19.63 44.54 33.22
N ASN A 14 18.83 44.12 32.24
CA ASN A 14 17.76 43.16 32.46
C ASN A 14 18.36 41.74 32.34
N GLU A 15 18.39 40.98 33.43
CA GLU A 15 18.96 39.62 33.48
C GLU A 15 18.37 38.70 32.39
N GLN A 16 17.10 38.91 32.01
CA GLN A 16 16.44 38.13 30.98
C GLN A 16 16.95 38.49 29.57
N GLU A 17 17.26 39.76 29.32
CA GLU A 17 17.86 40.21 28.05
C GLU A 17 19.31 39.74 27.93
N GLU A 18 20.06 39.80 29.03
CA GLU A 18 21.43 39.26 29.09
C GLU A 18 21.45 37.75 28.82
N LEU A 19 20.50 37.00 29.40
CA LEU A 19 20.37 35.57 29.16
C LEU A 19 19.94 35.25 27.71
N GLU A 20 19.05 36.06 27.13
CA GLU A 20 18.66 35.94 25.73
C GLU A 20 19.88 36.14 24.81
N GLN A 21 20.64 37.21 25.02
CA GLN A 21 21.84 37.51 24.24
C GLN A 21 22.90 36.41 24.38
N LEU A 22 23.19 35.99 25.62
CA LEU A 22 24.13 34.89 25.91
C LEU A 22 23.74 33.60 25.16
N SER A 23 22.45 33.28 25.15
CA SER A 23 21.97 32.08 24.45
C SER A 23 22.15 32.16 22.94
N LYS A 24 22.00 33.35 22.34
CA LYS A 24 22.24 33.58 20.90
C LYS A 24 23.73 33.41 20.57
N ASP A 25 24.59 34.02 21.39
CA ASP A 25 26.05 33.98 21.18
C ASP A 25 26.63 32.57 21.33
N LYS A 26 26.08 31.76 22.24
CA LYS A 26 26.47 30.35 22.39
C LYS A 26 25.88 29.43 21.31
N LEU A 27 24.72 29.76 20.73
CA LEU A 27 24.06 28.90 19.74
C LEU A 27 24.70 29.02 18.35
N ARG A 28 25.01 30.24 17.91
CA ARG A 28 25.50 30.51 16.53
C ARG A 28 26.74 29.67 16.15
N PRO A 29 27.77 29.51 16.99
CA PRO A 29 28.97 28.75 16.64
C PRO A 29 28.72 27.25 16.43
N LEU A 30 27.56 26.72 16.83
CA LEU A 30 27.23 25.31 16.62
C LEU A 30 26.95 24.98 15.15
N PHE A 31 26.59 25.97 14.31
CA PHE A 31 26.28 25.77 12.90
C PHE A 31 27.53 25.85 12.01
N ASP A 32 27.84 24.78 11.26
CA ASP A 32 28.94 24.78 10.28
C ASP A 32 28.66 25.76 9.13
N LEU A 33 29.49 26.80 9.00
CA LEU A 33 29.37 27.87 8.00
C LEU A 33 29.42 27.38 6.54
N ARG A 34 29.91 26.16 6.29
CA ARG A 34 29.90 25.52 4.97
C ARG A 34 28.52 24.95 4.61
N LYS A 35 27.70 24.65 5.62
CA LYS A 35 26.35 24.08 5.48
C LYS A 35 25.25 25.07 5.77
N PHE A 36 25.50 26.06 6.62
CA PHE A 36 24.49 26.98 7.12
C PHE A 36 24.90 28.44 6.90
N GLN A 37 23.94 29.26 6.51
CA GLN A 37 24.04 30.72 6.51
C GLN A 37 23.00 31.27 7.48
N ILE A 38 23.46 31.78 8.62
CA ILE A 38 22.59 32.48 9.55
C ILE A 38 22.28 33.86 8.95
N ARG A 39 21.00 34.21 8.85
CA ARG A 39 20.52 35.54 8.47
C ARG A 39 19.99 36.19 9.73
N GLU A 40 20.60 37.30 10.11
CA GLU A 40 20.12 38.07 11.26
C GLU A 40 18.86 38.84 10.85
N GLU A 41 17.84 38.77 11.70
CA GLU A 41 16.73 39.70 11.62
C GLU A 41 17.10 40.96 12.41
N ILE A 42 17.12 42.10 11.72
CA ILE A 42 17.56 43.39 12.27
C ILE A 42 16.55 43.94 13.28
N TYR A 43 15.29 43.47 13.22
CA TYR A 43 14.21 43.85 14.12
C TYR A 43 13.72 42.62 14.89
N ARG A 44 13.38 42.81 16.17
CA ARG A 44 12.83 41.75 17.02
C ARG A 44 11.49 41.30 16.44
N ASP A 45 11.50 40.21 15.68
CA ASP A 45 10.28 39.60 15.16
C ASP A 45 9.54 38.89 16.31
N LYS A 46 8.20 38.82 16.20
CA LYS A 46 7.25 38.33 17.21
C LYS A 46 7.35 36.82 17.48
N GLY A 47 8.52 36.23 17.30
CA GLY A 47 8.78 34.84 17.63
C GLY A 47 9.76 34.08 16.75
N ILE A 48 10.68 34.76 16.06
CA ILE A 48 11.77 34.14 15.30
C ILE A 48 13.08 34.76 15.79
N ASP A 49 14.00 33.92 16.27
CA ASP A 49 15.32 34.36 16.74
C ASP A 49 16.41 34.18 15.68
N LEU A 50 16.30 33.15 14.81
CA LEU A 50 17.22 32.91 13.71
C LEU A 50 16.47 32.41 12.47
N ASP A 51 16.73 33.02 11.30
CA ASP A 51 16.40 32.47 9.97
C ASP A 51 17.68 31.91 9.35
N ILE A 52 17.75 30.59 9.18
CA ILE A 52 18.96 29.90 8.72
C ILE A 52 18.72 29.29 7.35
N GLU A 53 19.56 29.67 6.39
CA GLU A 53 19.57 29.11 5.04
C GLU A 53 20.58 27.96 4.92
N LEU A 54 20.23 26.92 4.16
CA LEU A 54 21.16 25.85 3.80
C LEU A 54 22.05 26.23 2.62
N LYS A 55 23.31 25.82 2.71
CA LYS A 55 24.26 25.74 1.60
C LYS A 55 24.40 24.29 1.14
N TYR A 56 24.44 24.07 -0.17
CA TYR A 56 24.67 22.75 -0.77
C TYR A 56 25.79 22.85 -1.80
N ASN A 57 26.87 22.12 -1.61
CA ASN A 57 28.08 22.19 -2.44
C ASN A 57 28.60 23.63 -2.63
N GLY A 58 28.63 24.40 -1.54
CA GLY A 58 29.07 25.80 -1.54
C GLY A 58 28.07 26.79 -2.15
N LYS A 59 26.91 26.34 -2.64
CA LYS A 59 25.88 27.19 -3.23
C LYS A 59 24.75 27.49 -2.25
N HIS A 60 24.25 28.72 -2.28
CA HIS A 60 23.04 29.14 -1.59
C HIS A 60 21.82 28.46 -2.20
N THR A 61 20.98 27.82 -1.37
CA THR A 61 19.82 27.05 -1.84
C THR A 61 18.51 27.81 -1.72
N ASN A 62 18.48 28.87 -0.91
CA ASN A 62 17.26 29.50 -0.41
C ASN A 62 16.30 28.54 0.33
N PHE A 63 16.73 27.33 0.68
CA PHE A 63 16.00 26.45 1.58
C PHE A 63 16.33 26.88 3.01
N ARG A 64 15.32 27.31 3.74
CA ARG A 64 15.51 27.92 5.06
C ARG A 64 14.68 27.23 6.12
N PHE A 65 15.12 27.37 7.35
CA PHE A 65 14.38 27.01 8.54
C PHE A 65 14.52 28.09 9.59
N ILE A 66 13.57 28.14 10.51
CA ILE A 66 13.53 29.15 11.56
C ILE A 66 13.70 28.50 12.93
N ILE A 67 14.37 29.23 13.82
CA ILE A 67 14.54 28.84 15.22
C ILE A 67 13.86 29.87 16.10
N GLN A 68 13.09 29.37 17.05
CA GLN A 68 12.66 30.13 18.20
C GLN A 68 13.47 29.68 19.41
N LEU A 69 14.28 30.58 19.94
CA LEU A 69 15.17 30.35 21.06
C LEU A 69 14.45 30.66 22.36
N LYS A 70 14.61 29.78 23.33
CA LYS A 70 14.15 29.95 24.71
C LYS A 70 15.36 29.77 25.60
N ALA A 71 15.47 30.57 26.64
CA ALA A 71 16.46 30.38 27.68
C ALA A 71 15.79 30.21 29.04
N THR A 72 16.47 29.53 29.96
CA THR A 72 16.05 29.37 31.35
C THR A 72 17.24 29.07 32.25
N ASP A 73 17.15 29.52 33.49
CA ASP A 73 18.06 29.25 34.60
C ASP A 73 17.36 28.57 35.79
N SER A 74 16.07 28.30 35.68
CA SER A 74 15.19 27.92 36.80
C SER A 74 14.41 26.62 36.58
N ILE A 75 14.26 26.15 35.34
CA ILE A 75 13.54 24.90 35.06
C ILE A 75 14.44 23.71 35.43
N GLU A 76 13.98 22.87 36.34
CA GLU A 76 14.62 21.61 36.70
C GLU A 76 14.33 20.52 35.66
N ALA A 77 15.25 19.56 35.54
CA ALA A 77 15.08 18.41 34.65
C ALA A 77 13.96 17.50 35.14
N ASN A 78 13.15 16.98 34.20
CA ASN A 78 12.20 15.91 34.47
C ASN A 78 12.95 14.61 34.84
N SER A 79 12.23 13.61 35.37
CA SER A 79 12.80 12.31 35.74
C SER A 79 13.52 11.56 34.61
N ASP A 80 13.19 11.85 33.35
CA ASP A 80 13.85 11.29 32.16
C ASP A 80 14.94 12.20 31.56
N GLY A 81 15.34 13.26 32.26
CA GLY A 81 16.37 14.21 31.82
C GLY A 81 15.90 15.24 30.77
N SER A 82 14.61 15.28 30.45
CA SER A 82 14.04 16.27 29.54
C SER A 82 13.62 17.56 30.26
N TYR A 83 13.35 18.62 29.51
CA TYR A 83 12.84 19.89 30.04
C TYR A 83 11.47 20.23 29.45
N SER A 84 10.56 20.76 30.26
CA SER A 84 9.22 21.16 29.81
C SER A 84 9.06 22.67 29.88
N LYS A 85 8.51 23.29 28.84
CA LYS A 85 8.20 24.73 28.82
C LYS A 85 6.85 24.97 28.15
N SER A 86 6.05 25.85 28.75
CA SER A 86 4.80 26.29 28.13
C SER A 86 5.10 27.26 26.98
N ILE A 87 4.44 27.06 25.85
CA ILE A 87 4.59 27.87 24.64
C ILE A 87 3.22 28.41 24.25
N ASP A 88 3.14 29.71 23.96
CA ASP A 88 1.90 30.34 23.53
C ASP A 88 1.45 29.79 22.17
N THR A 89 0.16 29.47 22.07
CA THR A 89 -0.42 28.98 20.80
C THR A 89 -0.27 30.00 19.68
N ALA A 90 -0.30 31.31 20.01
CA ALA A 90 -0.02 32.37 19.07
C ALA A 90 1.38 32.26 18.44
N ASN A 91 2.41 31.86 19.21
CA ASN A 91 3.75 31.64 18.68
C ASN A 91 3.81 30.41 17.77
N ILE A 92 3.08 29.34 18.10
CA ILE A 92 2.97 28.14 17.26
C ILE A 92 2.35 28.48 15.90
N GLN A 93 1.23 29.20 15.92
CA GLN A 93 0.53 29.64 14.71
C GLN A 93 1.41 30.59 13.87
N TYR A 94 2.15 31.49 14.53
CA TYR A 94 3.08 32.39 13.85
C TYR A 94 4.16 31.63 13.07
N LEU A 95 4.77 30.62 13.70
CA LEU A 95 5.78 29.78 13.05
C LEU A 95 5.21 28.93 11.91
N LEU A 96 3.97 28.45 12.04
CA LEU A 96 3.27 27.71 10.98
C LEU A 96 3.03 28.56 9.72
N ASN A 97 2.71 29.85 9.88
CA ASN A 97 2.46 30.76 8.78
C ASN A 97 3.72 31.07 7.93
N SER A 98 4.92 30.75 8.44
CA SER A 98 6.17 30.99 7.70
C SER A 98 6.34 30.09 6.47
N GLY A 99 5.66 28.95 6.42
CA GLY A 99 5.87 27.91 5.40
C GLY A 99 7.26 27.26 5.43
N LYS A 100 8.07 27.52 6.47
CA LYS A 100 9.41 26.97 6.67
C LYS A 100 9.38 25.91 7.79
N PRO A 101 10.27 24.90 7.74
CA PRO A 101 10.54 24.06 8.89
C PRO A 101 10.94 24.94 10.08
N SER A 102 10.40 24.63 11.26
CA SER A 102 10.62 25.42 12.47
C SER A 102 11.03 24.54 13.64
N TYR A 103 11.93 25.08 14.46
CA TYR A 103 12.52 24.38 15.60
C TYR A 103 12.49 25.27 16.83
N TYR A 104 12.16 24.67 17.96
CA TYR A 104 12.40 25.29 19.26
C TYR A 104 13.74 24.82 19.79
N ILE A 105 14.54 25.75 20.30
CA ILE A 105 15.77 25.44 21.01
C ILE A 105 15.69 26.04 22.41
N LEU A 106 16.01 25.24 23.43
CA LEU A 106 16.09 25.64 24.82
C LEU A 106 17.56 25.68 25.26
N TYR A 107 18.05 26.84 25.66
CA TYR A 107 19.29 26.99 26.39
C TYR A 107 19.03 26.84 27.89
N HIS A 108 19.70 25.87 28.52
CA HIS A 108 19.62 25.66 29.96
C HIS A 108 20.91 26.19 30.62
N LYS A 109 20.80 27.32 31.32
CA LYS A 109 21.96 28.07 31.85
C LYS A 109 22.81 27.24 32.81
N LYS A 110 22.18 26.46 33.71
CA LYS A 110 22.91 25.69 34.73
C LYS A 110 23.82 24.61 34.15
N SER A 111 23.38 23.94 33.07
CA SER A 111 24.20 22.93 32.40
C SER A 111 25.00 23.47 31.21
N GLU A 112 24.74 24.71 30.81
CA GLU A 112 25.28 25.35 29.60
C GLU A 112 25.01 24.56 28.30
N GLU A 113 23.91 23.81 28.26
CA GLU A 113 23.55 22.96 27.11
C GLU A 113 22.33 23.47 26.36
N PHE A 114 22.25 23.09 25.09
CA PHE A 114 21.08 23.31 24.25
C PHE A 114 20.29 22.03 24.08
N TYR A 115 18.97 22.14 24.12
CA TYR A 115 18.03 21.08 23.80
C TYR A 115 17.11 21.56 22.68
N TYR A 116 16.60 20.65 21.86
CA TYR A 116 15.71 21.04 20.76
C TYR A 116 14.43 20.21 20.70
N SER A 117 13.44 20.77 20.02
CA SER A 117 12.26 20.06 19.55
C SER A 117 11.86 20.53 18.16
N ASN A 118 11.48 19.58 17.30
CA ASN A 118 10.91 19.87 15.99
C ASN A 118 9.44 20.28 16.15
N MET A 119 9.03 21.39 15.52
CA MET A 119 7.65 21.86 15.56
C MET A 119 6.65 20.85 14.97
N SER A 120 6.99 20.21 13.85
CA SER A 120 6.12 19.22 13.22
C SER A 120 5.87 18.00 14.11
N ASP A 121 6.87 17.57 14.88
CA ASP A 121 6.70 16.45 15.82
C ASP A 121 5.93 16.87 17.07
N PHE A 122 6.08 18.13 17.49
CA PHE A 122 5.26 18.71 18.54
C PHE A 122 3.79 18.76 18.14
N LEU A 123 3.47 19.25 16.94
CA LEU A 123 2.10 19.29 16.41
C LEU A 123 1.46 17.91 16.31
N LYS A 124 2.18 16.89 15.81
CA LYS A 124 1.69 15.50 15.79
C LYS A 124 1.36 15.00 17.20
N THR A 125 2.22 15.32 18.16
CA THR A 125 2.02 14.92 19.56
C THR A 125 0.80 15.60 20.16
N MET A 126 0.58 16.89 19.87
CA MET A 126 -0.59 17.63 20.33
C MET A 126 -1.88 17.09 19.71
N GLU A 127 -1.92 16.93 18.39
CA GLU A 127 -3.08 16.41 17.65
C GLU A 127 -3.51 15.02 18.17
N SER A 128 -2.55 14.16 18.50
CA SER A 128 -2.83 12.82 19.05
C SER A 128 -3.42 12.85 20.47
N LYS A 129 -3.11 13.89 21.26
CA LYS A 129 -3.54 14.01 22.66
C LYS A 129 -4.82 14.84 22.82
N THR A 130 -4.98 15.86 21.99
CA THR A 130 -6.08 16.82 22.10
C THR A 130 -6.41 17.39 20.72
N LYS A 131 -7.59 17.03 20.18
CA LYS A 131 -8.06 17.49 18.86
C LYS A 131 -8.30 19.01 18.75
N ALA A 132 -8.28 19.76 19.85
CA ALA A 132 -8.53 21.20 19.90
C ALA A 132 -7.38 21.95 20.59
N TRP A 133 -6.14 21.55 20.33
CA TRP A 133 -4.94 22.18 20.91
C TRP A 133 -4.78 23.65 20.51
N ASP A 134 -5.33 24.03 19.36
CA ASP A 134 -5.33 25.37 18.77
C ASP A 134 -6.26 26.35 19.49
N ALA A 135 -7.26 25.85 20.22
CA ALA A 135 -8.13 26.65 21.08
C ALA A 135 -7.51 26.96 22.46
N GLN A 136 -6.42 26.29 22.83
CA GLN A 136 -5.75 26.52 24.11
C GLN A 136 -4.89 27.78 24.05
N LEU A 137 -4.75 28.49 25.18
CA LEU A 137 -3.87 29.67 25.25
C LEU A 137 -2.40 29.28 25.08
N THR A 138 -2.01 28.17 25.71
CA THR A 138 -0.63 27.68 25.74
C THR A 138 -0.57 26.17 25.64
N ASN A 139 0.50 25.64 25.06
CA ASN A 139 0.76 24.21 24.94
C ASN A 139 2.13 23.87 25.54
N THR A 140 2.22 22.77 26.29
CA THR A 140 3.48 22.35 26.93
C THR A 140 4.36 21.58 25.96
N LEU A 141 5.53 22.15 25.64
CA LEU A 141 6.56 21.54 24.82
C LEU A 141 7.61 20.84 25.69
N ARG A 142 8.02 19.63 25.28
CA ARG A 142 9.04 18.84 25.97
C ARG A 142 10.31 18.72 25.12
N PHE A 143 11.42 19.24 25.62
CA PHE A 143 12.75 19.20 25.03
C PHE A 143 13.50 17.96 25.53
N LYS A 144 13.59 16.92 24.70
CA LYS A 144 14.23 15.65 25.07
C LYS A 144 15.65 15.49 24.56
N SER A 145 15.96 16.09 23.41
CA SER A 145 17.19 15.81 22.69
C SER A 145 18.16 16.98 22.82
N LYS A 146 19.40 16.70 23.23
CA LYS A 146 20.49 17.69 23.25
C LYS A 146 20.87 18.07 21.82
N VAL A 147 21.19 19.34 21.59
CA VAL A 147 21.74 19.79 20.29
C VAL A 147 23.18 19.32 20.20
N ASN A 148 23.44 18.45 19.23
CA ASN A 148 24.77 17.95 18.90
C ASN A 148 24.95 17.94 17.37
N LYS A 149 26.11 17.47 16.89
CA LYS A 149 26.41 17.40 15.45
C LYS A 149 25.43 16.53 14.67
N GLU A 150 24.97 15.42 15.25
CA GLU A 150 24.02 14.49 14.61
C GLU A 150 22.65 15.13 14.44
N VAL A 151 22.18 15.85 15.46
CA VAL A 151 20.94 16.62 15.42
C VAL A 151 20.98 17.69 14.34
N LEU A 152 22.07 18.46 14.28
CA LEU A 152 22.23 19.50 13.26
C LEU A 152 22.29 18.91 11.85
N GLU A 153 22.90 17.74 11.67
CA GLU A 153 22.85 17.01 10.40
C GLU A 153 21.43 16.52 10.07
N GLY A 154 20.69 16.03 11.07
CA GLY A 154 19.29 15.65 10.91
C GLY A 154 18.41 16.84 10.48
N ILE A 155 18.62 18.01 11.08
CA ILE A 155 17.98 19.27 10.66
C ILE A 155 18.37 19.60 9.21
N TYR A 156 19.65 19.54 8.86
CA TYR A 156 20.13 19.79 7.50
C TYR A 156 19.42 18.91 6.47
N GLN A 157 19.39 17.58 6.69
CA GLN A 157 18.75 16.64 5.78
C GLN A 157 17.24 16.85 5.70
N GLY A 158 16.58 17.07 6.85
CA GLY A 158 15.14 17.32 6.91
C GLY A 158 14.73 18.56 6.11
N VAL A 159 15.45 19.67 6.30
CA VAL A 159 15.20 20.93 5.59
C VAL A 159 15.54 20.81 4.10
N LEU A 160 16.59 20.08 3.73
CA LEU A 160 16.95 19.85 2.33
C LEU A 160 15.88 19.02 1.59
N ILE A 161 15.35 17.97 2.22
CA ILE A 161 14.25 17.16 1.67
C ILE A 161 13.00 18.01 1.53
N TYR A 162 12.62 18.74 2.59
CA TYR A 162 11.48 19.64 2.57
C TYR A 162 11.59 20.68 1.44
N GLY A 163 12.73 21.37 1.32
CA GLY A 163 12.96 22.40 0.31
C GLY A 163 12.89 21.86 -1.13
N LYS A 164 13.46 20.67 -1.39
CA LYS A 164 13.37 20.01 -2.69
C LYS A 164 11.91 19.68 -3.05
N ASN A 165 11.15 19.17 -2.09
CA ASN A 165 9.75 18.80 -2.30
C ASN A 165 8.85 20.03 -2.49
N PHE A 166 9.03 21.06 -1.64
CA PHE A 166 8.30 22.31 -1.75
C PHE A 166 8.57 23.02 -3.08
N ARG A 167 9.82 23.01 -3.57
CA ARG A 167 10.15 23.51 -4.91
C ARG A 167 9.41 22.75 -6.01
N LYS A 168 9.42 21.41 -5.97
CA LYS A 168 8.70 20.59 -6.95
C LYS A 168 7.19 20.88 -6.95
N LEU A 169 6.60 21.06 -5.76
CA LEU A 169 5.19 21.45 -5.63
C LEU A 169 4.93 22.80 -6.28
N ASN A 170 5.71 23.82 -5.93
CA ASN A 170 5.54 25.17 -6.48
C ASN A 170 5.77 25.20 -8.00
N GLU A 171 6.71 24.42 -8.52
CA GLU A 171 6.92 24.26 -9.96
C GLU A 171 5.70 23.65 -10.65
N LYS A 172 5.11 22.58 -10.07
CA LYS A 172 3.87 21.99 -10.59
C LYS A 172 2.69 22.97 -10.53
N ILE A 173 2.54 23.72 -9.44
CA ILE A 173 1.50 24.74 -9.30
C ILE A 173 1.70 25.86 -10.34
N ALA A 174 2.93 26.36 -10.50
CA ALA A 174 3.23 27.44 -11.44
C ALA A 174 3.04 27.04 -12.90
N LEU A 175 3.32 25.78 -13.25
CA LEU A 175 3.11 25.24 -14.59
C LEU A 175 1.66 24.80 -14.85
N SER A 176 0.84 24.68 -13.80
CA SER A 176 -0.58 24.34 -13.96
C SER A 176 -1.36 25.54 -14.51
N THR A 177 -1.97 25.38 -15.67
CA THR A 177 -2.93 26.36 -16.21
C THR A 177 -4.27 26.21 -15.48
N LYS A 178 -5.11 27.27 -15.48
CA LYS A 178 -6.45 27.25 -14.85
C LYS A 178 -7.31 26.06 -15.26
N ASP A 179 -7.12 25.52 -16.45
CA ASP A 179 -7.88 24.38 -16.99
C ASP A 179 -7.30 23.01 -16.61
N ASN A 180 -6.08 22.97 -16.04
CA ASN A 180 -5.34 21.74 -15.69
C ASN A 180 -4.86 21.74 -14.23
N PHE A 181 -5.58 22.38 -13.31
CA PHE A 181 -5.39 22.17 -11.87
C PHE A 181 -5.89 20.76 -11.49
N GLY A 182 -5.21 19.73 -11.99
CA GLY A 182 -5.44 18.35 -11.58
C GLY A 182 -5.10 18.20 -10.09
N LYS A 183 -5.73 17.22 -9.41
CA LYS A 183 -5.38 16.93 -8.03
C LYS A 183 -3.89 16.58 -7.94
N ILE A 184 -3.16 17.32 -7.12
CA ILE A 184 -1.82 16.96 -6.69
C ILE A 184 -1.97 16.09 -5.44
N SER A 185 -1.66 14.81 -5.56
CA SER A 185 -1.74 13.88 -4.43
C SER A 185 -0.41 13.81 -3.70
N ILE A 186 -0.45 14.01 -2.37
CA ILE A 186 0.65 13.72 -1.46
C ILE A 186 0.48 12.27 -1.03
N THR A 187 1.34 11.40 -1.55
CA THR A 187 1.09 9.95 -1.48
C THR A 187 1.96 9.22 -0.47
N ASP A 188 2.97 9.88 0.12
CA ASP A 188 3.86 9.23 1.07
C ASP A 188 4.42 10.16 2.15
N LYS A 189 5.05 9.53 3.16
CA LYS A 189 5.77 10.22 4.26
C LYS A 189 6.95 11.07 3.77
N LYS A 190 7.39 10.88 2.52
CA LYS A 190 8.48 11.63 1.88
C LYS A 190 7.95 12.83 1.11
N LEU A 191 6.65 13.13 1.17
CA LEU A 191 5.99 14.22 0.46
C LEU A 191 6.21 14.17 -1.05
N ASN A 192 6.22 12.98 -1.64
CA ASN A 192 6.25 12.85 -3.10
C ASN A 192 4.89 13.28 -3.67
N PHE A 193 4.96 14.18 -4.66
CA PHE A 193 3.81 14.74 -5.34
C PHE A 193 3.64 14.10 -6.71
N TYR A 194 2.53 13.42 -6.93
CA TYR A 194 2.13 12.93 -8.24
C TYR A 194 0.91 13.69 -8.75
N SER A 195 0.94 14.07 -10.02
CA SER A 195 -0.22 14.56 -10.75
C SER A 195 -1.13 13.39 -11.13
N GLU A 196 -2.42 13.67 -11.33
CA GLU A 196 -3.36 12.66 -11.83
C GLU A 196 -2.88 11.99 -13.13
N ASN A 197 -2.22 12.74 -14.02
CA ASN A 197 -1.65 12.20 -15.26
C ASN A 197 -0.53 11.19 -14.98
N GLU A 198 0.41 11.51 -14.09
CA GLU A 198 1.50 10.59 -13.74
C GLU A 198 0.97 9.30 -13.08
N ILE A 199 -0.07 9.42 -12.25
CA ILE A 199 -0.69 8.25 -11.60
C ILE A 199 -1.41 7.40 -12.66
N ARG A 200 -2.20 8.04 -13.54
CA ARG A 200 -2.87 7.38 -14.66
C ARG A 200 -1.86 6.61 -15.51
N ASP A 201 -0.78 7.27 -15.94
CA ASP A 201 0.18 6.69 -16.88
C ASP A 201 0.92 5.50 -16.23
N LYS A 202 1.24 5.58 -14.93
CA LYS A 202 1.80 4.45 -14.19
C LYS A 202 0.82 3.28 -14.06
N LEU A 203 -0.45 3.56 -13.76
CA LEU A 203 -1.47 2.51 -13.66
C LEU A 203 -1.79 1.90 -15.02
N GLU A 204 -1.78 2.67 -16.11
CA GLU A 204 -1.93 2.16 -17.47
C GLU A 204 -0.75 1.26 -17.87
N GLN A 205 0.48 1.65 -17.50
CA GLN A 205 1.69 0.91 -17.82
C GLN A 205 1.87 -0.37 -16.99
N PHE A 206 1.62 -0.30 -15.67
CA PHE A 206 1.95 -1.38 -14.73
C PHE A 206 0.72 -2.07 -14.12
N GLY A 207 -0.49 -1.61 -14.43
CA GLY A 207 -1.71 -2.07 -13.77
C GLY A 207 -2.02 -3.55 -13.98
N LEU A 208 -1.80 -4.08 -15.19
CA LEU A 208 -1.98 -5.52 -15.45
C LEU A 208 -1.01 -6.37 -14.61
N GLY A 209 0.25 -5.93 -14.47
CA GLY A 209 1.22 -6.59 -13.60
C GLY A 209 0.78 -6.60 -12.13
N LEU A 210 0.32 -5.45 -11.63
CA LEU A 210 -0.21 -5.34 -10.26
C LEU A 210 -1.43 -6.24 -10.05
N ILE A 211 -2.33 -6.34 -11.04
CA ILE A 211 -3.50 -7.22 -10.98
C ILE A 211 -3.06 -8.69 -10.89
N ASN A 212 -2.09 -9.10 -11.69
CA ASN A 212 -1.52 -10.46 -11.66
C ASN A 212 -0.85 -10.78 -10.31
N GLU A 213 -0.30 -9.77 -9.65
CA GLU A 213 0.25 -9.88 -8.29
C GLU A 213 -0.84 -9.89 -7.18
N GLY A 214 -2.12 -9.89 -7.53
CA GLY A 214 -3.24 -9.83 -6.58
C GLY A 214 -3.52 -8.43 -6.02
N ASN A 215 -2.88 -7.40 -6.55
CA ASN A 215 -3.00 -6.01 -6.08
C ASN A 215 -4.11 -5.20 -6.78
N SER A 216 -5.20 -5.85 -7.22
CA SER A 216 -6.34 -5.19 -7.88
C SER A 216 -6.93 -4.03 -7.06
N LYS A 217 -6.98 -4.16 -5.73
CA LYS A 217 -7.44 -3.07 -4.83
C LYS A 217 -6.54 -1.85 -4.89
N LEU A 218 -5.22 -2.02 -5.07
CA LEU A 218 -4.28 -0.91 -5.20
C LEU A 218 -4.52 -0.13 -6.49
N VAL A 219 -4.78 -0.84 -7.59
CA VAL A 219 -5.15 -0.23 -8.88
C VAL A 219 -6.45 0.58 -8.75
N ILE A 220 -7.48 0.02 -8.13
CA ILE A 220 -8.76 0.71 -7.90
C ILE A 220 -8.55 1.94 -7.01
N ASN A 221 -7.85 1.81 -5.88
CA ASN A 221 -7.57 2.93 -4.98
C ASN A 221 -6.75 4.03 -5.66
N GLY A 222 -5.76 3.66 -6.48
CA GLY A 222 -4.98 4.60 -7.29
C GLY A 222 -5.81 5.32 -8.35
N SER A 223 -6.89 4.70 -8.83
CA SER A 223 -7.80 5.36 -9.78
C SER A 223 -8.75 6.36 -9.12
N ASN A 224 -9.13 6.14 -7.86
CA ASN A 224 -10.05 7.02 -7.12
C ASN A 224 -9.50 8.45 -6.90
N ILE A 225 -8.19 8.63 -6.99
CA ILE A 225 -7.54 9.95 -6.91
C ILE A 225 -7.45 10.66 -8.27
N ILE A 226 -7.81 9.98 -9.37
CA ILE A 226 -7.80 10.50 -10.74
C ILE A 226 -9.23 10.92 -11.11
N SER A 227 -9.38 12.12 -11.66
CA SER A 227 -10.66 12.64 -12.12
C SER A 227 -11.10 11.94 -13.42
N LYS A 228 -12.40 11.64 -13.56
CA LYS A 228 -12.95 10.91 -14.72
C LYS A 228 -12.61 11.55 -16.07
N SER A 229 -12.52 12.89 -16.12
CA SER A 229 -12.12 13.63 -17.32
C SER A 229 -10.72 13.24 -17.83
N VAL A 230 -9.80 12.87 -16.94
CA VAL A 230 -8.39 12.57 -17.25
C VAL A 230 -8.19 11.20 -17.91
N TYR A 231 -9.12 10.25 -17.70
CA TYR A 231 -9.00 8.89 -18.24
C TYR A 231 -10.17 8.44 -19.11
N SER A 232 -11.25 9.21 -19.24
CA SER A 232 -12.41 8.87 -20.09
C SER A 232 -12.08 8.55 -21.56
N LYS A 233 -10.95 9.03 -22.08
CA LYS A 233 -10.49 8.80 -23.47
C LYS A 233 -9.27 7.88 -23.57
N ARG A 234 -8.99 7.11 -22.51
CA ARG A 234 -7.81 6.26 -22.36
C ARG A 234 -8.26 4.79 -22.26
N PRO A 235 -8.46 4.09 -23.39
CA PRO A 235 -9.08 2.77 -23.38
C PRO A 235 -8.25 1.74 -22.62
N LYS A 236 -6.92 1.74 -22.74
CA LYS A 236 -6.05 0.81 -22.00
C LYS A 236 -6.17 1.00 -20.48
N PHE A 237 -6.16 2.24 -19.99
CA PHE A 237 -6.42 2.50 -18.57
C PHE A 237 -7.81 2.00 -18.11
N ASN A 238 -8.88 2.25 -18.89
CA ASN A 238 -10.22 1.76 -18.54
C ASN A 238 -10.28 0.22 -18.57
N LEU A 239 -9.57 -0.43 -19.49
CA LEU A 239 -9.45 -1.89 -19.54
C LEU A 239 -8.79 -2.43 -18.27
N VAL A 240 -7.66 -1.84 -17.85
CA VAL A 240 -6.99 -2.17 -16.60
C VAL A 240 -7.94 -2.05 -15.40
N LEU A 241 -8.70 -0.95 -15.30
CA LEU A 241 -9.68 -0.77 -14.24
C LEU A 241 -10.81 -1.79 -14.28
N ALA A 242 -11.28 -2.13 -15.48
CA ALA A 242 -12.31 -3.14 -15.65
C ALA A 242 -11.86 -4.50 -15.10
N ILE A 243 -10.64 -4.93 -15.44
CA ILE A 243 -10.07 -6.19 -14.99
C ILE A 243 -9.86 -6.17 -13.47
N ALA A 244 -9.34 -5.06 -12.92
CA ALA A 244 -9.20 -4.91 -11.46
C ALA A 244 -10.56 -5.04 -10.75
N HIS A 245 -11.61 -4.39 -11.28
CA HIS A 245 -12.96 -4.50 -10.73
C HIS A 245 -13.54 -5.91 -10.84
N TYR A 246 -13.35 -6.58 -11.98
CA TYR A 246 -13.75 -7.98 -12.18
C TYR A 246 -13.12 -8.89 -11.11
N ASN A 247 -11.80 -8.79 -10.90
CA ASN A 247 -11.07 -9.57 -9.88
C ASN A 247 -11.49 -9.28 -8.43
N THR A 248 -12.18 -8.16 -8.19
CA THR A 248 -12.75 -7.83 -6.86
C THR A 248 -14.24 -8.16 -6.75
N GLY A 249 -14.83 -8.79 -7.76
CA GLY A 249 -16.26 -9.12 -7.81
C GLY A 249 -17.18 -7.94 -8.11
N ASN A 250 -16.64 -6.75 -8.42
CA ASN A 250 -17.45 -5.57 -8.71
C ASN A 250 -17.84 -5.52 -10.20
N MET A 251 -18.73 -6.44 -10.59
CA MET A 251 -19.11 -6.69 -11.99
C MET A 251 -19.74 -5.46 -12.68
N LEU A 252 -20.53 -4.66 -11.96
CA LEU A 252 -21.14 -3.45 -12.53
C LEU A 252 -20.09 -2.39 -12.88
N SER A 253 -19.10 -2.18 -12.01
CA SER A 253 -18.00 -1.25 -12.28
C SER A 253 -17.08 -1.77 -13.37
N ALA A 254 -16.85 -3.09 -13.43
CA ALA A 254 -16.14 -3.73 -14.52
C ALA A 254 -16.83 -3.46 -15.87
N LEU A 255 -18.14 -3.73 -15.95
CA LEU A 255 -18.93 -3.50 -17.16
C LEU A 255 -18.93 -2.02 -17.59
N ALA A 256 -19.04 -1.09 -16.64
CA ALA A 256 -19.00 0.34 -16.93
C ALA A 256 -17.67 0.76 -17.59
N ASN A 257 -16.54 0.28 -17.05
CA ASN A 257 -15.22 0.57 -17.61
C ASN A 257 -14.98 -0.14 -18.97
N LEU A 258 -15.51 -1.37 -19.16
CA LEU A 258 -15.46 -2.05 -20.46
C LEU A 258 -16.28 -1.33 -21.53
N LYS A 259 -17.43 -0.73 -21.17
CA LYS A 259 -18.21 0.13 -22.06
C LYS A 259 -17.45 1.40 -22.45
N GLU A 260 -16.75 2.03 -21.51
CA GLU A 260 -15.91 3.20 -21.82
C GLU A 260 -14.73 2.82 -22.72
N THR A 261 -14.09 1.67 -22.46
CA THR A 261 -13.04 1.09 -23.32
C THR A 261 -13.56 0.86 -24.73
N GLY A 262 -14.77 0.30 -24.86
CA GLY A 262 -15.45 -0.02 -26.11
C GLY A 262 -15.68 1.18 -27.04
N LYS A 263 -15.63 2.42 -26.54
CA LYS A 263 -15.76 3.64 -27.36
C LYS A 263 -14.52 3.97 -28.18
N TYR A 264 -13.37 3.36 -27.87
CA TYR A 264 -12.08 3.69 -28.47
C TYR A 264 -11.24 2.42 -28.73
N LEU A 265 -11.88 1.33 -29.17
CA LEU A 265 -11.23 0.04 -29.43
C LEU A 265 -10.09 0.16 -30.46
N GLU A 266 -10.20 1.09 -31.41
CA GLU A 266 -9.20 1.33 -32.44
C GLU A 266 -7.82 1.77 -31.90
N LYS A 267 -7.73 2.12 -30.62
CA LYS A 267 -6.48 2.52 -29.95
C LYS A 267 -5.87 1.42 -29.09
N LEU A 268 -6.53 0.27 -28.99
CA LEU A 268 -5.98 -0.89 -28.30
C LEU A 268 -5.11 -1.70 -29.26
N ASP A 269 -4.07 -2.33 -28.71
CA ASP A 269 -3.33 -3.35 -29.43
C ASP A 269 -4.16 -4.66 -29.50
N LYS A 270 -3.65 -5.62 -30.27
CA LYS A 270 -4.34 -6.89 -30.51
C LYS A 270 -4.62 -7.67 -29.23
N GLU A 271 -3.66 -7.67 -28.30
CA GLU A 271 -3.76 -8.40 -27.03
C GLU A 271 -4.80 -7.76 -26.10
N ASP A 272 -4.77 -6.43 -25.98
CA ASP A 272 -5.75 -5.65 -25.22
C ASP A 272 -7.18 -5.82 -25.80
N LEU A 273 -7.33 -5.97 -27.12
CA LEU A 273 -8.62 -6.25 -27.74
C LEU A 273 -9.18 -7.62 -27.34
N SER A 274 -8.33 -8.67 -27.36
CA SER A 274 -8.74 -10.00 -26.90
C SER A 274 -9.12 -10.00 -25.42
N LEU A 275 -8.36 -9.27 -24.58
CA LEU A 275 -8.72 -9.07 -23.17
C LEU A 275 -10.08 -8.36 -23.01
N HIS A 276 -10.31 -7.30 -23.78
CA HIS A 276 -11.58 -6.57 -23.74
C HIS A 276 -12.77 -7.47 -24.11
N GLN A 277 -12.64 -8.27 -25.17
CA GLN A 277 -13.67 -9.20 -25.61
C GLN A 277 -13.95 -10.25 -24.53
N TYR A 278 -12.90 -10.89 -24.01
CA TYR A 278 -12.99 -11.89 -22.96
C TYR A 278 -13.70 -11.36 -21.72
N PHE A 279 -13.20 -10.26 -21.14
CA PHE A 279 -13.77 -9.72 -19.90
C PHE A 279 -15.17 -9.13 -20.12
N THR A 280 -15.49 -8.63 -21.32
CA THR A 280 -16.86 -8.20 -21.65
C THR A 280 -17.83 -9.37 -21.64
N ALA A 281 -17.46 -10.50 -22.25
CA ALA A 281 -18.27 -11.71 -22.25
C ALA A 281 -18.40 -12.28 -20.83
N ALA A 282 -17.29 -12.41 -20.11
CA ALA A 282 -17.26 -12.96 -18.75
C ALA A 282 -18.11 -12.14 -17.77
N VAL A 283 -18.00 -10.80 -17.81
CA VAL A 283 -18.80 -9.91 -16.96
C VAL A 283 -20.28 -9.99 -17.33
N LYS A 284 -20.63 -10.00 -18.61
CA LYS A 284 -22.03 -10.08 -19.05
C LYS A 284 -22.66 -11.43 -18.66
N TYR A 285 -21.95 -12.53 -18.86
CA TYR A 285 -22.39 -13.86 -18.44
C TYR A 285 -22.58 -13.92 -16.91
N SER A 286 -21.62 -13.40 -16.13
CA SER A 286 -21.73 -13.33 -14.65
C SER A 286 -22.92 -12.50 -14.17
N LEU A 287 -23.38 -11.53 -14.97
CA LEU A 287 -24.55 -10.70 -14.68
C LEU A 287 -25.86 -11.27 -15.26
N GLY A 288 -25.83 -12.44 -15.90
CA GLY A 288 -26.99 -13.05 -16.57
C GLY A 288 -27.46 -12.30 -17.82
N LEU A 289 -26.57 -11.51 -18.44
CA LEU A 289 -26.84 -10.77 -19.68
C LEU A 289 -26.46 -11.56 -20.94
N LEU A 290 -25.76 -12.69 -20.77
CA LEU A 290 -25.52 -13.69 -21.80
C LEU A 290 -25.92 -15.05 -21.24
N ASP A 291 -26.49 -15.91 -22.07
CA ASP A 291 -26.63 -17.33 -21.73
C ASP A 291 -25.33 -18.11 -22.00
N SER A 292 -25.34 -19.42 -21.70
CA SER A 292 -24.16 -20.28 -21.86
C SER A 292 -23.73 -20.45 -23.32
N GLN A 293 -24.71 -20.49 -24.25
CA GLN A 293 -24.44 -20.65 -25.67
C GLN A 293 -23.86 -19.35 -26.24
N GLU A 294 -24.49 -18.21 -25.98
CA GLU A 294 -24.00 -16.90 -26.42
C GLU A 294 -22.59 -16.62 -25.89
N TYR A 295 -22.33 -16.97 -24.62
CA TYR A 295 -21.00 -16.85 -24.03
C TYR A 295 -19.97 -17.74 -24.73
N ALA A 296 -20.33 -19.00 -25.04
CA ALA A 296 -19.45 -19.92 -25.77
C ALA A 296 -19.13 -19.40 -27.17
N GLU A 297 -20.12 -18.92 -27.92
CA GLU A 297 -19.95 -18.36 -29.26
C GLU A 297 -18.99 -17.16 -29.26
N VAL A 298 -19.09 -16.26 -28.27
CA VAL A 298 -18.15 -15.15 -28.12
C VAL A 298 -16.75 -15.65 -27.81
N MET A 299 -16.60 -16.63 -26.91
CA MET A 299 -15.30 -17.21 -26.57
C MET A 299 -14.63 -17.94 -27.74
N ASP A 300 -15.40 -18.59 -28.60
CA ASP A 300 -14.92 -19.22 -29.84
C ASP A 300 -14.47 -18.20 -30.89
N SER A 301 -15.00 -16.97 -30.84
CA SER A 301 -14.64 -15.90 -31.77
C SER A 301 -13.34 -15.17 -31.43
N ILE A 302 -12.79 -15.35 -30.22
CA ILE A 302 -11.55 -14.70 -29.78
C ILE A 302 -10.37 -15.37 -30.48
N GLU A 303 -9.53 -14.56 -31.13
CA GLU A 303 -8.48 -15.03 -32.04
C GLU A 303 -7.45 -15.97 -31.39
N GLU A 304 -7.11 -17.05 -32.10
CA GLU A 304 -6.24 -18.14 -31.64
C GLU A 304 -4.79 -17.68 -31.32
N SER A 305 -4.33 -16.52 -31.79
CA SER A 305 -2.95 -16.09 -31.55
C SER A 305 -2.73 -15.38 -30.21
N SER A 306 -3.70 -15.41 -29.30
CA SER A 306 -3.69 -14.61 -28.07
C SER A 306 -3.41 -15.49 -26.84
N PHE A 307 -2.66 -14.98 -25.88
CA PHE A 307 -2.44 -15.63 -24.59
C PHE A 307 -3.75 -16.05 -23.88
N ILE A 308 -4.81 -15.27 -24.09
CA ILE A 308 -6.13 -15.54 -23.50
C ILE A 308 -6.77 -16.80 -24.06
N GLN A 309 -6.34 -17.32 -25.22
CA GLN A 309 -6.85 -18.58 -25.77
C GLN A 309 -6.63 -19.74 -24.80
N TYR A 310 -5.48 -19.79 -24.13
CA TYR A 310 -5.21 -20.83 -23.14
C TYR A 310 -6.17 -20.77 -21.95
N TYR A 311 -6.51 -19.56 -21.48
CA TYR A 311 -7.54 -19.36 -20.45
C TYR A 311 -8.89 -19.87 -20.94
N ILE A 312 -9.26 -19.54 -22.18
CA ILE A 312 -10.53 -19.97 -22.79
C ILE A 312 -10.60 -21.49 -22.93
N GLU A 313 -9.52 -22.14 -23.34
CA GLU A 313 -9.46 -23.60 -23.45
C GLU A 313 -9.62 -24.27 -22.07
N ILE A 314 -8.94 -23.77 -21.04
CA ILE A 314 -9.06 -24.29 -19.67
C ILE A 314 -10.48 -24.06 -19.12
N ASP A 315 -11.07 -22.89 -19.34
CA ASP A 315 -12.47 -22.58 -18.97
C ASP A 315 -13.46 -23.54 -19.64
N LYS A 316 -13.28 -23.79 -20.95
CA LYS A 316 -14.11 -24.77 -21.70
C LYS A 316 -14.01 -26.17 -21.11
N LEU A 317 -12.81 -26.62 -20.72
CA LEU A 317 -12.65 -27.91 -20.04
C LEU A 317 -13.41 -27.94 -18.72
N GLY A 318 -13.36 -26.84 -17.95
CA GLY A 318 -14.08 -26.72 -16.68
C GLY A 318 -15.60 -26.81 -16.85
N ARG A 319 -16.14 -26.10 -17.84
CA ARG A 319 -17.56 -26.18 -18.20
C ARG A 319 -17.96 -27.56 -18.68
N LYS A 320 -17.18 -28.17 -19.58
CA LYS A 320 -17.42 -29.53 -20.07
C LYS A 320 -17.49 -30.56 -18.94
N HIS A 321 -16.65 -30.41 -17.90
CA HIS A 321 -16.70 -31.28 -16.72
C HIS A 321 -17.91 -31.01 -15.82
N THR A 322 -18.33 -29.76 -15.68
CA THR A 322 -19.47 -29.38 -14.82
C THR A 322 -20.81 -29.73 -15.48
N ASP A 323 -20.92 -29.54 -16.80
CA ASP A 323 -22.17 -29.70 -17.56
C ASP A 323 -22.42 -31.15 -18.03
N SER A 324 -21.38 -31.99 -18.06
CA SER A 324 -21.56 -33.39 -18.46
C SER A 324 -22.26 -34.16 -17.35
N LEU A 325 -23.55 -34.44 -17.55
CA LEU A 325 -24.38 -35.09 -16.54
C LEU A 325 -23.89 -36.50 -16.13
N ASP A 326 -23.11 -37.23 -16.97
CA ASP A 326 -22.67 -38.60 -16.61
C ASP A 326 -21.34 -39.10 -17.25
N ASN A 327 -20.65 -38.35 -18.14
CA ASN A 327 -19.62 -38.96 -19.02
C ASN A 327 -18.23 -38.30 -19.05
N TYR A 328 -18.00 -37.16 -18.40
CA TYR A 328 -16.67 -36.51 -18.41
C TYR A 328 -15.94 -36.71 -17.08
N SER A 329 -15.17 -37.79 -17.00
CA SER A 329 -14.40 -38.12 -15.79
C SER A 329 -13.28 -37.12 -15.51
N LEU A 330 -12.86 -37.04 -14.25
CA LEU A 330 -11.67 -36.28 -13.83
C LEU A 330 -10.41 -36.68 -14.64
N GLN A 331 -10.29 -37.95 -15.02
CA GLN A 331 -9.20 -38.44 -15.87
C GLN A 331 -9.30 -37.91 -17.32
N ALA A 332 -10.51 -37.73 -17.85
CA ALA A 332 -10.72 -37.09 -19.15
C ALA A 332 -10.32 -35.61 -19.07
N TYR A 333 -10.75 -34.90 -18.01
CA TYR A 333 -10.32 -33.53 -17.74
C TYR A 333 -8.79 -33.40 -17.71
N LYS A 334 -8.11 -34.23 -16.90
CA LYS A 334 -6.66 -34.19 -16.76
C LYS A 334 -5.95 -34.42 -18.10
N ARG A 335 -6.38 -35.43 -18.86
CA ARG A 335 -5.79 -35.76 -20.16
C ARG A 335 -5.97 -34.63 -21.19
N GLU A 336 -7.13 -33.99 -21.23
CA GLU A 336 -7.35 -32.86 -22.14
C GLU A 336 -6.60 -31.61 -21.67
N SER A 337 -6.48 -31.38 -20.36
CA SER A 337 -5.65 -30.34 -19.79
C SER A 337 -4.17 -30.54 -20.13
N ASP A 338 -3.64 -31.76 -19.99
CA ASP A 338 -2.25 -32.08 -20.34
C ASP A 338 -1.94 -31.83 -21.82
N LYS A 339 -2.90 -32.11 -22.73
CA LYS A 339 -2.74 -31.77 -24.16
C LYS A 339 -2.60 -30.27 -24.41
N ILE A 340 -3.24 -29.43 -23.60
CA ILE A 340 -3.07 -27.97 -23.68
C ILE A 340 -1.66 -27.60 -23.21
N LEU A 341 -1.20 -28.21 -22.11
CA LEU A 341 0.10 -27.92 -21.51
C LEU A 341 1.29 -28.47 -22.33
N ASP A 342 1.07 -29.48 -23.16
CA ASP A 342 2.07 -30.06 -24.07
C ASP A 342 2.33 -29.19 -25.33
N LYS A 343 1.52 -28.13 -25.55
CA LYS A 343 1.75 -27.17 -26.65
C LYS A 343 3.09 -26.43 -26.43
N GLN A 344 3.73 -26.03 -27.52
CA GLN A 344 4.99 -25.28 -27.44
C GLN A 344 4.74 -23.88 -26.83
N ASP A 345 5.64 -23.44 -25.95
CA ASP A 345 5.66 -22.08 -25.38
C ASP A 345 4.45 -21.70 -24.50
N VAL A 346 3.82 -22.66 -23.81
CA VAL A 346 2.78 -22.40 -22.81
C VAL A 346 3.37 -21.63 -21.61
N PRO A 347 2.88 -20.42 -21.27
CA PRO A 347 3.43 -19.66 -20.16
C PRO A 347 3.19 -20.33 -18.80
N ASN A 348 4.12 -20.15 -17.86
CA ASN A 348 4.01 -20.72 -16.51
C ASN A 348 2.67 -20.38 -15.82
N THR A 349 2.14 -19.18 -16.04
CA THR A 349 0.83 -18.77 -15.51
C THR A 349 -0.33 -19.65 -15.98
N ILE A 350 -0.28 -20.13 -17.22
CA ILE A 350 -1.28 -21.06 -17.76
C ILE A 350 -1.11 -22.44 -17.13
N ILE A 351 0.13 -22.90 -16.97
CA ILE A 351 0.42 -24.17 -16.31
C ILE A 351 -0.10 -24.16 -14.87
N ASN A 352 0.13 -23.06 -14.16
CA ASN A 352 -0.34 -22.88 -12.79
C ASN A 352 -1.86 -22.81 -12.72
N LEU A 353 -2.52 -22.12 -13.66
CA LEU A 353 -3.98 -22.09 -13.77
C LEU A 353 -4.57 -23.48 -14.01
N ALA A 354 -4.04 -24.22 -14.99
CA ALA A 354 -4.51 -25.57 -15.31
C ALA A 354 -4.39 -26.52 -14.10
N ASN A 355 -3.27 -26.47 -13.38
CA ASN A 355 -3.08 -27.24 -12.15
C ASN A 355 -4.04 -26.81 -11.04
N THR A 356 -4.32 -25.51 -10.94
CA THR A 356 -5.24 -24.94 -9.95
C THR A 356 -6.68 -25.39 -10.21
N GLU A 357 -7.14 -25.34 -11.46
CA GLU A 357 -8.46 -25.84 -11.85
C GLU A 357 -8.55 -27.37 -11.73
N TYR A 358 -7.49 -28.11 -12.07
CA TYR A 358 -7.45 -29.56 -11.83
C TYR A 358 -7.60 -29.90 -10.35
N TYR A 359 -6.89 -29.18 -9.47
CA TYR A 359 -7.01 -29.33 -8.02
C TYR A 359 -8.45 -29.13 -7.53
N LYS A 360 -9.13 -28.07 -8.00
CA LYS A 360 -10.53 -27.80 -7.69
C LYS A 360 -11.43 -28.97 -8.05
N TYR A 361 -11.34 -29.48 -9.28
CA TYR A 361 -12.21 -30.58 -9.73
C TYR A 361 -11.89 -31.90 -9.04
N TRP A 362 -10.61 -32.19 -8.80
CA TRP A 362 -10.21 -33.36 -8.02
C TRP A 362 -10.74 -33.27 -6.58
N SER A 363 -10.64 -32.10 -5.94
CA SER A 363 -11.16 -31.88 -4.59
C SER A 363 -12.67 -32.06 -4.54
N LEU A 364 -13.42 -31.52 -5.51
CA LEU A 364 -14.87 -31.67 -5.59
C LEU A 364 -15.29 -33.14 -5.73
N ASP A 365 -14.66 -33.87 -6.65
CA ASP A 365 -14.92 -35.31 -6.87
C ASP A 365 -14.63 -36.14 -5.60
N LEU A 366 -13.52 -35.85 -4.94
CA LEU A 366 -13.14 -36.51 -3.70
C LEU A 366 -14.13 -36.21 -2.56
N ASN A 367 -14.62 -34.97 -2.46
CA ASN A 367 -15.63 -34.58 -1.47
C ASN A 367 -16.96 -35.31 -1.68
N ILE A 368 -17.41 -35.43 -2.94
CA ILE A 368 -18.63 -36.17 -3.27
C ILE A 368 -18.47 -37.65 -2.90
N ARG A 369 -17.35 -38.29 -3.28
CA ARG A 369 -17.08 -39.69 -2.96
C ARG A 369 -16.93 -39.95 -1.47
N SER A 370 -16.25 -39.06 -0.75
CA SER A 370 -16.14 -39.13 0.72
C SER A 370 -17.51 -39.04 1.38
N LEU A 371 -18.34 -38.07 0.98
CA LEU A 371 -19.71 -37.95 1.51
C LEU A 371 -20.55 -39.21 1.26
N GLN A 372 -20.51 -39.73 0.03
CA GLN A 372 -21.21 -40.98 -0.32
C GLN A 372 -20.74 -42.17 0.52
N ASN A 373 -19.42 -42.32 0.68
CA ASN A 373 -18.84 -43.40 1.49
C ASN A 373 -19.25 -43.28 2.96
N SER A 374 -19.15 -42.07 3.55
CA SER A 374 -19.58 -41.80 4.93
C SER A 374 -21.08 -42.08 5.13
N MET A 375 -21.93 -41.74 4.15
CA MET A 375 -23.36 -42.06 4.21
C MET A 375 -23.61 -43.58 4.21
N LEU A 376 -22.85 -44.35 3.44
CA LEU A 376 -22.96 -45.82 3.42
C LEU A 376 -22.51 -46.43 4.76
N LEU A 377 -21.39 -45.98 5.29
CA LEU A 377 -20.89 -46.41 6.60
C LEU A 377 -21.86 -46.05 7.73
N SER A 378 -22.45 -44.84 7.71
CA SER A 378 -23.44 -44.43 8.71
C SER A 378 -24.74 -45.24 8.68
N LYS A 379 -25.01 -45.92 7.56
CA LYS A 379 -26.14 -46.85 7.41
C LYS A 379 -25.75 -48.29 7.76
N GLU A 380 -24.60 -48.48 8.41
CA GLU A 380 -24.07 -49.78 8.81
C GLU A 380 -23.81 -50.73 7.62
N VAL A 381 -23.56 -50.18 6.42
CA VAL A 381 -23.20 -50.96 5.24
C VAL A 381 -21.69 -51.27 5.28
N TYR A 382 -21.32 -52.24 6.12
CA TYR A 382 -19.93 -52.68 6.30
C TYR A 382 -19.51 -53.77 5.30
N ASN A 383 -19.65 -53.49 4.01
CA ASN A 383 -19.07 -54.36 2.97
C ASN A 383 -17.60 -53.99 2.76
N GLN A 384 -16.72 -54.99 2.56
CA GLN A 384 -15.30 -54.81 2.21
C GLN A 384 -15.10 -53.77 1.10
N HIS A 385 -15.97 -53.73 0.08
CA HIS A 385 -15.89 -52.71 -0.98
C HIS A 385 -16.03 -51.26 -0.48
N VAL A 386 -16.88 -51.01 0.52
CA VAL A 386 -17.06 -49.67 1.11
C VAL A 386 -15.84 -49.29 1.94
N ILE A 387 -15.28 -50.25 2.68
CA ILE A 387 -14.05 -50.07 3.47
C ILE A 387 -12.86 -49.79 2.56
N ASP A 388 -12.68 -50.59 1.51
CA ASP A 388 -11.60 -50.42 0.52
C ASP A 388 -11.71 -49.06 -0.18
N ALA A 389 -12.93 -48.65 -0.57
CA ALA A 389 -13.18 -47.33 -1.15
C ALA A 389 -12.86 -46.19 -0.15
N GLY A 390 -13.16 -46.37 1.14
CA GLY A 390 -12.79 -45.43 2.19
C GLY A 390 -11.26 -45.29 2.31
N GLN A 391 -10.53 -46.41 2.31
CA GLN A 391 -9.07 -46.40 2.33
C GLN A 391 -8.47 -45.76 1.07
N GLU A 392 -9.06 -46.00 -0.10
CA GLU A 392 -8.66 -45.34 -1.34
C GLU A 392 -8.85 -43.83 -1.25
N ILE A 393 -9.98 -43.35 -0.71
CA ILE A 393 -10.25 -41.93 -0.49
C ILE A 393 -9.19 -41.31 0.43
N LEU A 394 -8.80 -41.98 1.52
CA LEU A 394 -7.73 -41.52 2.41
C LEU A 394 -6.39 -41.38 1.67
N ASN A 395 -6.01 -42.37 0.86
CA ASN A 395 -4.78 -42.29 0.06
C ASN A 395 -4.83 -41.13 -0.96
N GLN A 396 -6.02 -40.86 -1.53
CA GLN A 396 -6.21 -39.74 -2.45
C GLN A 396 -6.18 -38.38 -1.74
N LEU A 397 -6.60 -38.30 -0.48
CA LEU A 397 -6.47 -37.09 0.35
C LEU A 397 -4.99 -36.74 0.60
N ASP A 398 -4.15 -37.73 0.88
CA ASP A 398 -2.70 -37.49 1.02
C ASP A 398 -2.06 -37.06 -0.32
N ALA A 399 -2.51 -37.66 -1.43
CA ALA A 399 -2.03 -37.33 -2.76
C ALA A 399 -2.41 -35.90 -3.18
N ILE A 400 -3.65 -35.49 -2.93
CA ILE A 400 -4.12 -34.14 -3.30
C ILE A 400 -3.47 -33.06 -2.43
N GLN A 401 -3.19 -33.37 -1.15
CA GLN A 401 -2.41 -32.49 -0.26
C GLN A 401 -0.98 -32.30 -0.78
N SER A 402 -0.32 -33.40 -1.15
CA SER A 402 1.03 -33.36 -1.74
C SER A 402 1.06 -32.59 -3.07
N PHE A 403 0.01 -32.75 -3.88
CA PHE A 403 -0.16 -32.00 -5.13
C PHE A 403 -0.33 -30.49 -4.86
N HIS A 404 -1.14 -30.12 -3.87
CA HIS A 404 -1.33 -28.73 -3.45
C HIS A 404 -0.01 -28.09 -3.02
N GLU A 405 0.75 -28.74 -2.13
CA GLU A 405 2.03 -28.23 -1.63
C GLU A 405 3.05 -28.03 -2.75
N THR A 406 3.12 -28.99 -3.69
CA THR A 406 3.99 -28.90 -4.87
C THR A 406 3.56 -27.74 -5.77
N THR A 407 2.26 -27.58 -5.99
CA THR A 407 1.70 -26.51 -6.84
C THR A 407 1.92 -25.14 -6.22
N VAL A 408 1.71 -24.97 -4.90
CA VAL A 408 1.99 -23.73 -4.17
C VAL A 408 3.46 -23.35 -4.31
N LYS A 409 4.38 -24.30 -4.09
CA LYS A 409 5.82 -24.04 -4.22
C LYS A 409 6.17 -23.51 -5.61
N LYS A 410 5.66 -24.17 -6.66
CA LYS A 410 5.87 -23.75 -8.05
C LYS A 410 5.30 -22.37 -8.34
N ILE A 411 4.07 -22.11 -7.91
CA ILE A 411 3.40 -20.82 -8.09
C ILE A 411 4.20 -19.68 -7.43
N ILE A 412 4.75 -19.90 -6.23
CA ILE A 412 5.59 -18.92 -5.54
C ILE A 412 6.90 -18.67 -6.28
N GLU A 413 7.54 -19.73 -6.80
CA GLU A 413 8.76 -19.63 -7.62
C GLU A 413 8.51 -18.81 -8.90
N ASP A 414 7.36 -19.03 -9.54
CA ASP A 414 6.90 -18.31 -10.74
C ASP A 414 6.39 -16.89 -10.44
N LYS A 415 6.21 -16.53 -9.16
CA LYS A 415 5.61 -15.26 -8.69
C LYS A 415 4.19 -15.02 -9.22
N ASP A 416 3.42 -16.08 -9.34
CA ASP A 416 2.06 -16.06 -9.88
C ASP A 416 1.01 -15.96 -8.75
N TYR A 417 0.96 -14.80 -8.12
CA TYR A 417 0.13 -14.62 -6.92
C TYR A 417 -1.38 -14.72 -7.21
N PHE A 418 -1.83 -14.47 -8.44
CA PHE A 418 -3.22 -14.72 -8.83
C PHE A 418 -3.59 -16.20 -8.64
N ASN A 419 -2.82 -17.10 -9.24
CA ASN A 419 -3.08 -18.53 -9.11
C ASN A 419 -2.83 -19.03 -7.68
N TYR A 420 -1.94 -18.40 -6.91
CA TYR A 420 -1.77 -18.68 -5.48
C TYR A 420 -3.09 -18.47 -4.72
N TRP A 421 -3.71 -17.29 -4.87
CA TRP A 421 -4.95 -16.96 -4.17
C TRP A 421 -6.13 -17.77 -4.68
N LEU A 422 -6.17 -18.08 -5.98
CA LEU A 422 -7.19 -18.94 -6.56
C LEU A 422 -7.09 -20.37 -5.99
N LEU A 423 -5.88 -20.92 -5.94
CA LEU A 423 -5.62 -22.23 -5.35
C LEU A 423 -5.98 -22.26 -3.87
N ASP A 424 -5.62 -21.25 -3.10
CA ASP A 424 -5.98 -21.18 -1.68
C ASP A 424 -7.49 -21.02 -1.47
N THR A 425 -8.18 -20.29 -2.37
CA THR A 425 -9.64 -20.20 -2.36
C THR A 425 -10.28 -21.56 -2.65
N HIS A 426 -9.78 -22.30 -3.64
CA HIS A 426 -10.23 -23.67 -3.90
C HIS A 426 -9.93 -24.58 -2.73
N ARG A 427 -8.73 -24.48 -2.14
CA ARG A 427 -8.39 -25.20 -0.93
C ARG A 427 -9.45 -24.89 0.12
N ILE A 428 -9.70 -23.64 0.51
CA ILE A 428 -10.71 -23.29 1.53
C ILE A 428 -12.12 -23.80 1.18
N ASN A 429 -12.57 -23.62 -0.06
CA ASN A 429 -13.93 -24.01 -0.47
C ASN A 429 -14.14 -25.53 -0.49
N TYR A 430 -13.06 -26.28 -0.69
CA TYR A 430 -13.10 -27.73 -0.82
C TYR A 430 -12.28 -28.44 0.27
N HIS A 431 -11.77 -27.72 1.28
CA HIS A 431 -10.91 -28.26 2.33
C HIS A 431 -11.77 -29.11 3.26
N PHE A 432 -11.40 -30.38 3.36
CA PHE A 432 -11.83 -31.25 4.42
C PHE A 432 -10.95 -30.98 5.65
N GLU A 433 -11.48 -30.28 6.66
CA GLU A 433 -11.28 -30.80 8.00
C GLU A 433 -12.17 -32.04 8.04
N SER A 434 -11.53 -33.20 8.04
CA SER A 434 -12.19 -34.48 8.05
C SER A 434 -13.31 -34.50 9.09
N PHE A 435 -14.57 -34.49 8.65
CA PHE A 435 -15.66 -35.14 9.38
C PHE A 435 -15.48 -36.66 9.35
N LEU A 436 -14.24 -37.13 9.54
CA LEU A 436 -14.00 -38.40 10.18
C LEU A 436 -14.56 -38.18 11.57
N ILE A 437 -15.84 -38.50 11.73
CA ILE A 437 -16.32 -39.02 12.99
C ILE A 437 -15.22 -40.01 13.39
N ASP A 438 -14.57 -39.79 14.53
CA ASP A 438 -13.75 -40.79 15.20
C ASP A 438 -14.68 -41.97 15.48
N VAL A 439 -14.98 -42.74 14.43
CA VAL A 439 -15.56 -44.05 14.58
C VAL A 439 -14.34 -44.89 14.88
N ASP A 440 -13.96 -44.88 16.15
CA ASP A 440 -13.25 -45.99 16.79
C ASP A 440 -14.13 -47.24 16.57
N ILE A 441 -14.16 -47.76 15.34
CA ILE A 441 -14.70 -49.08 15.03
C ILE A 441 -13.58 -50.00 15.46
N PRO A 442 -13.73 -50.76 16.55
CA PRO A 442 -12.73 -51.74 16.92
C PRO A 442 -12.70 -52.76 15.78
N LEU A 443 -11.61 -52.79 15.00
CA LEU A 443 -11.37 -53.77 13.95
C LEU A 443 -11.50 -55.22 14.45
N GLN A 444 -11.57 -55.44 15.76
CA GLN A 444 -11.74 -56.75 16.41
C GLN A 444 -13.20 -57.18 16.62
N SER A 445 -14.21 -56.36 16.33
CA SER A 445 -15.62 -56.73 16.54
C SER A 445 -16.44 -57.01 15.28
N LEU A 446 -15.81 -57.05 14.09
CA LEU A 446 -16.51 -57.49 12.88
C LEU A 446 -16.63 -59.02 12.88
N PRO A 447 -17.85 -59.59 12.80
CA PRO A 447 -18.01 -61.03 12.68
C PRO A 447 -17.38 -61.49 11.37
N LEU A 448 -16.43 -62.41 11.47
CA LEU A 448 -15.93 -63.19 10.33
C LEU A 448 -17.13 -63.91 9.70
N PHE A 449 -17.55 -63.45 8.53
CA PHE A 449 -18.51 -64.16 7.67
C PHE A 449 -17.77 -64.76 6.48
#